data_AF-A0ABF7RBX3-F1
#
_entry.id   AF-A0ABF7RBX3-F1
#
_cell.length_a   1.000
_cell.length_b   1.000
_cell.length_c   1.000
_cell.angle_alpha   90.00
_cell.angle_beta   90.00
_cell.angle_gamma   90.00
#
_symmetry.space_group_name_H-M   'P 1'
#
loop_
_entity.id
_entity.type
_entity.pdbx_description
1 polymer ?
#
loop_
_entity_poly.entity_id
_entity_poly.type
_entity_poly.pdbx_seq_one_letter_code
_entity_poly.pdbx_strand_id
1 'polypeptide(L)'
;MKTSRPLIAALFAVASTAAFAQTTPPAAPVPPVAQVQQDNQQIRQDTHDIRRDNRDIRQDNHQIRQDRADIGRDKAALADDRAERNADQRRENRDLAKGNVKGAEYWNKQRAQEQHQINAERRDLHKDRQQLHSTVKDRNHDVRDRNHDLRARHDEVRERNQAASKI
;
A
#
# COMPACT_ATOMS: atom_id res chain seq x y z
N MET A 1 22.96 -38.76 -29.92
CA MET A 1 24.26 -39.35 -30.29
C MET A 1 25.08 -39.46 -29.03
N LYS A 2 25.47 -40.69 -28.68
CA LYS A 2 26.33 -41.05 -27.55
C LYS A 2 27.78 -40.97 -28.05
N THR A 3 28.68 -40.34 -27.30
CA THR A 3 30.11 -40.68 -27.39
C THR A 3 30.74 -40.59 -26.00
N SER A 4 31.60 -41.57 -25.76
CA SER A 4 32.05 -42.07 -24.48
C SER A 4 33.41 -41.49 -24.08
N ARG A 5 33.69 -41.52 -22.78
CA ARG A 5 34.94 -41.15 -22.11
C ARG A 5 36.14 -42.02 -22.51
N PRO A 6 37.37 -41.52 -22.31
CA PRO A 6 38.36 -42.33 -21.59
C PRO A 6 39.04 -41.62 -20.41
N LEU A 7 39.41 -42.46 -19.44
CA LEU A 7 40.12 -42.23 -18.17
C LEU A 7 41.48 -41.53 -18.34
N ILE A 8 41.81 -40.63 -17.40
CA ILE A 8 43.20 -40.36 -16.99
C ILE A 8 43.27 -40.44 -15.48
N ALA A 9 44.17 -41.31 -15.03
CA ALA A 9 44.52 -41.58 -13.65
C ALA A 9 45.59 -40.62 -13.13
N ALA A 10 45.62 -40.51 -11.79
CA ALA A 10 46.75 -40.17 -10.93
C ALA A 10 47.24 -38.71 -10.91
N LEU A 11 47.05 -38.04 -9.77
CA LEU A 11 48.05 -37.98 -8.69
C LEU A 11 47.44 -37.27 -7.47
N PHE A 12 47.27 -38.00 -6.36
CA PHE A 12 47.00 -37.39 -5.06
C PHE A 12 48.33 -36.88 -4.49
N ALA A 13 48.59 -35.58 -4.61
CA ALA A 13 49.61 -34.91 -3.80
C ALA A 13 48.90 -34.27 -2.59
N VAL A 14 48.94 -34.96 -1.46
CA VAL A 14 48.58 -34.38 -0.16
C VAL A 14 49.68 -33.39 0.20
N ALA A 15 49.50 -32.14 -0.19
CA ALA A 15 50.25 -31.01 0.36
C ALA A 15 49.50 -30.53 1.60
N SER A 16 50.00 -30.91 2.77
CA SER A 16 49.57 -30.44 4.07
C SER A 16 49.69 -28.92 4.12
N THR A 17 48.60 -28.22 3.81
CA THR A 17 48.51 -26.78 3.99
C THR A 17 48.37 -26.52 5.49
N ALA A 18 49.43 -26.00 6.10
CA ALA A 18 49.35 -25.41 7.43
C ALA A 18 48.35 -24.25 7.34
N ALA A 19 47.16 -24.44 7.91
CA ALA A 19 46.19 -23.39 8.13
C ALA A 19 46.79 -22.43 9.18
N PHE A 20 47.48 -21.39 8.72
CA PHE A 20 47.78 -20.26 9.58
C PHE A 20 46.45 -19.58 9.91
N ALA A 21 45.97 -19.79 11.13
CA ALA A 21 44.85 -19.06 11.70
C ALA A 21 45.23 -17.57 11.72
N GLN A 22 44.74 -16.82 10.74
CA GLN A 22 44.88 -15.38 10.67
C GLN A 22 44.00 -14.79 11.78
N THR A 23 44.60 -14.55 12.95
CA THR A 23 43.95 -13.83 14.04
C THR A 23 43.82 -12.37 13.62
N THR A 24 42.67 -12.01 13.06
CA THR A 24 42.29 -10.60 12.95
C THR A 24 42.34 -10.00 14.36
N PRO A 25 43.13 -8.93 14.59
CA PRO A 25 43.11 -8.24 15.87
C PRO A 25 41.67 -7.80 16.18
N PRO A 26 41.16 -7.99 17.40
CA PRO A 26 39.87 -7.44 17.77
C PRO A 26 39.93 -5.93 17.53
N ALA A 27 38.96 -5.41 16.78
CA ALA A 27 38.85 -3.99 16.51
C ALA A 27 38.91 -3.24 17.85
N ALA A 28 39.80 -2.25 17.95
CA ALA A 28 39.93 -1.44 19.14
C ALA A 28 38.57 -0.83 19.51
N PRO A 29 38.16 -0.83 20.79
CA PRO A 29 36.87 -0.28 21.18
C PRO A 29 36.80 1.21 20.80
N VAL A 30 35.75 1.57 20.08
CA VAL A 30 35.47 2.96 19.68
C VAL A 30 35.39 3.81 20.95
N PRO A 31 36.08 4.97 21.04
CA PRO A 31 36.01 5.79 22.23
C PRO A 31 34.55 6.22 22.49
N PRO A 32 34.05 6.17 23.74
CA PRO A 32 32.64 6.43 24.07
C PRO A 32 32.08 7.73 23.49
N VAL A 33 32.91 8.78 23.42
CA VAL A 33 32.54 10.08 22.82
C VAL A 33 32.27 9.96 21.32
N ALA A 34 33.07 9.19 20.58
CA ALA A 34 32.86 8.98 19.15
C ALA A 34 31.60 8.14 18.88
N GLN A 35 31.30 7.15 19.72
CA GLN A 35 30.06 6.38 19.64
C GLN A 35 28.84 7.29 19.82
N VAL A 36 28.81 8.11 20.89
CA VAL A 36 27.71 9.05 21.14
C VAL A 36 27.53 10.04 19.98
N GLN A 37 28.60 10.49 19.34
CA GLN A 37 28.52 11.35 18.15
C GLN A 37 27.90 10.62 16.97
N GLN A 38 28.26 9.35 16.74
CA GLN A 38 27.66 8.52 15.69
C GLN A 38 26.17 8.28 15.95
N ASP A 39 25.79 7.89 17.17
CA ASP A 39 24.39 7.69 17.56
C ASP A 39 23.57 8.96 17.36
N ASN A 40 24.13 10.13 17.68
CA ASN A 40 23.47 11.41 17.43
C ASN A 40 23.23 11.70 15.95
N GLN A 41 24.12 11.25 15.05
CA GLN A 41 23.93 11.38 13.61
C GLN A 41 22.83 10.44 13.12
N GLN A 42 22.82 9.18 13.58
CA GLN A 42 21.79 8.20 13.23
C GLN A 42 20.40 8.67 13.69
N ILE A 43 20.26 9.07 14.95
CA ILE A 43 19.00 9.60 15.51
C ILE A 43 18.48 10.81 14.70
N ARG A 44 19.38 11.66 14.19
CA ARG A 44 19.00 12.80 13.34
C ARG A 44 18.46 12.33 11.99
N GLN A 45 19.08 11.33 11.39
CA GLN A 45 18.63 10.72 10.14
C GLN A 45 17.25 10.07 10.33
N ASP A 46 17.08 9.22 11.34
CA ASP A 46 15.80 8.60 11.67
C ASP A 46 14.70 9.63 11.93
N THR A 47 15.05 10.73 12.61
CA THR A 47 14.12 11.85 12.83
C THR A 47 13.68 12.49 11.51
N HIS A 48 14.57 12.57 10.52
CA HIS A 48 14.24 13.10 9.20
C HIS A 48 13.31 12.14 8.45
N ASP A 49 13.62 10.84 8.45
CA ASP A 49 12.84 9.83 7.75
C ASP A 49 11.42 9.71 8.32
N ILE A 50 11.30 9.65 9.65
CA ILE A 50 9.98 9.68 10.33
C ILE A 50 9.19 10.95 9.98
N ARG A 51 9.83 12.11 9.81
CA ARG A 51 9.14 13.34 9.40
C ARG A 51 8.64 13.26 7.96
N ARG A 52 9.39 12.59 7.08
CA ARG A 52 8.99 12.31 5.69
C ARG A 52 7.78 11.38 5.68
N ASP A 53 7.81 10.27 6.42
CA ASP A 53 6.67 9.34 6.50
C ASP A 53 5.42 10.01 7.05
N ASN A 54 5.57 10.86 8.08
CA ASN A 54 4.45 11.65 8.59
C ASN A 54 3.85 12.59 7.54
N ARG A 55 4.65 13.09 6.58
CA ARG A 55 4.15 13.93 5.49
C ARG A 55 3.40 13.08 4.47
N ASP A 56 3.97 11.95 4.08
CA ASP A 56 3.38 11.02 3.12
C ASP A 56 2.02 10.51 3.64
N ILE A 57 1.96 10.05 4.90
CA ILE A 57 0.71 9.65 5.56
C ILE A 57 -0.33 10.78 5.60
N ARG A 58 0.09 12.04 5.80
CA ARG A 58 -0.85 13.18 5.78
C ARG A 58 -1.42 13.40 4.39
N GLN A 59 -0.62 13.27 3.34
CA GLN A 59 -1.05 13.36 1.96
C GLN A 59 -2.03 12.24 1.63
N ASP A 60 -1.74 10.99 2.01
CA ASP A 60 -2.66 9.87 1.80
C ASP A 60 -3.98 10.08 2.53
N ASN A 61 -3.94 10.58 3.77
CA ASN A 61 -5.15 10.89 4.51
C ASN A 61 -6.00 11.98 3.83
N HIS A 62 -5.36 12.94 3.14
CA HIS A 62 -6.07 13.94 2.35
C HIS A 62 -6.72 13.30 1.13
N GLN A 63 -5.98 12.50 0.36
CA GLN A 63 -6.50 11.79 -0.81
C GLN A 63 -7.68 10.88 -0.44
N ILE A 64 -7.53 10.06 0.62
CA ILE A 64 -8.58 9.18 1.15
C ILE A 64 -9.86 9.97 1.50
N ARG A 65 -9.74 11.20 2.01
CA ARG A 65 -10.90 12.05 2.32
C ARG A 65 -11.59 12.53 1.05
N GLN A 66 -10.82 12.92 0.04
CA GLN A 66 -11.35 13.34 -1.26
C GLN A 66 -12.07 12.18 -1.95
N ASP A 67 -11.42 11.03 -2.07
CA ASP A 67 -11.99 9.82 -2.68
C ASP A 67 -13.30 9.40 -1.98
N ARG A 68 -13.35 9.50 -0.64
CA ARG A 68 -14.58 9.22 0.13
C ARG A 68 -15.70 10.21 -0.17
N ALA A 69 -15.37 11.49 -0.36
CA ALA A 69 -16.35 12.52 -0.69
C ALA A 69 -16.90 12.28 -2.11
N ASP A 70 -16.03 11.98 -3.06
CA ASP A 70 -16.40 11.72 -4.46
C ASP A 70 -17.27 10.46 -4.58
N ILE A 71 -16.85 9.35 -3.96
CA ILE A 71 -17.67 8.14 -3.81
C ILE A 71 -19.02 8.43 -3.15
N GLY A 72 -19.08 9.42 -2.25
CA GLY A 72 -20.32 9.89 -1.63
C GLY A 72 -21.25 10.56 -2.63
N ARG A 73 -20.71 11.42 -3.49
CA ARG A 73 -21.46 12.10 -4.57
C ARG A 73 -21.95 11.10 -5.61
N ASP A 74 -21.10 10.18 -6.04
CA ASP A 74 -21.44 9.16 -7.03
C ASP A 74 -22.56 8.24 -6.52
N LYS A 75 -22.56 7.93 -5.22
CA LYS A 75 -23.68 7.20 -4.60
C LYS A 75 -24.99 7.98 -4.63
N ALA A 76 -24.93 9.29 -4.43
CA ALA A 76 -26.11 10.15 -4.46
C ALA A 76 -26.67 10.25 -5.88
N ALA A 77 -25.81 10.54 -6.87
CA ALA A 77 -26.18 10.56 -8.28
C ALA A 77 -26.83 9.22 -8.71
N LEU A 78 -26.17 8.10 -8.40
CA LEU A 78 -26.70 6.76 -8.67
C LEU A 78 -28.05 6.48 -7.98
N ALA A 79 -28.33 7.12 -6.84
CA ALA A 79 -29.62 7.00 -6.17
C ALA A 79 -30.72 7.79 -6.92
N ASP A 80 -30.39 8.97 -7.43
CA ASP A 80 -31.27 9.79 -8.25
C ASP A 80 -31.58 9.08 -9.57
N ASP A 81 -30.58 8.55 -10.28
CA ASP A 81 -30.78 7.79 -11.53
C ASP A 81 -31.70 6.57 -11.32
N ARG A 82 -31.55 5.89 -10.19
CA ARG A 82 -32.44 4.78 -9.83
C ARG A 82 -33.87 5.24 -9.57
N ALA A 83 -34.05 6.44 -9.00
CA ALA A 83 -35.35 7.03 -8.73
C ALA A 83 -36.06 7.43 -10.04
N GLU A 84 -35.32 8.00 -11.00
CA GLU A 84 -35.79 8.33 -12.34
C GLU A 84 -36.22 7.08 -13.10
N ARG A 85 -35.37 6.05 -13.14
CA ARG A 85 -35.70 4.74 -13.73
C ARG A 85 -36.91 4.08 -13.10
N ASN A 86 -37.11 4.27 -11.79
CA ASN A 86 -38.32 3.80 -11.10
C ASN A 86 -39.55 4.65 -11.46
N ALA A 87 -39.39 5.94 -11.72
CA ALA A 87 -40.48 6.81 -12.17
C ALA A 87 -40.96 6.39 -13.56
N ASP A 88 -40.03 6.11 -14.46
CA ASP A 88 -40.34 5.60 -15.79
C ASP A 88 -41.02 4.23 -15.73
N GLN A 89 -40.69 3.38 -14.74
CA GLN A 89 -41.37 2.10 -14.57
C GLN A 89 -42.83 2.32 -14.19
N ARG A 90 -43.11 3.31 -13.34
CA ARG A 90 -44.48 3.67 -12.97
C ARG A 90 -45.25 4.24 -14.16
N ARG A 91 -44.58 4.99 -15.04
CA ARG A 91 -45.19 5.52 -16.28
C ARG A 91 -45.52 4.40 -17.26
N GLU A 92 -44.58 3.49 -17.49
CA GLU A 92 -44.78 2.27 -18.29
C GLU A 92 -45.99 1.47 -17.80
N ASN A 93 -46.03 1.16 -16.49
CA ASN A 93 -47.12 0.39 -15.89
C ASN A 93 -48.48 1.10 -16.04
N ARG A 94 -48.50 2.44 -15.96
CA ARG A 94 -49.71 3.25 -16.15
C ARG A 94 -50.20 3.21 -17.60
N ASP A 95 -49.29 3.27 -18.56
CA ASP A 95 -49.64 3.18 -19.98
C ASP A 95 -50.15 1.78 -20.32
N LEU A 96 -49.52 0.72 -19.80
CA LEU A 96 -50.02 -0.66 -19.92
C LEU A 96 -51.43 -0.81 -19.33
N ALA A 97 -51.67 -0.27 -18.13
CA ALA A 97 -52.99 -0.34 -17.49
C ALA A 97 -54.10 0.37 -18.29
N LYS A 98 -53.73 1.36 -19.12
CA LYS A 98 -54.65 2.07 -20.03
C LYS A 98 -54.76 1.42 -21.41
N GLY A 99 -54.06 0.31 -21.66
CA GLY A 99 -53.97 -0.33 -22.98
C GLY A 99 -53.10 0.44 -23.99
N ASN A 100 -52.36 1.47 -23.55
CA ASN A 100 -51.46 2.23 -24.39
C ASN A 100 -50.10 1.53 -24.53
N VAL A 101 -50.05 0.50 -25.39
CA VAL A 101 -48.84 -0.31 -25.61
C VAL A 101 -47.68 0.53 -26.14
N LYS A 102 -47.93 1.47 -27.08
CA LYS A 102 -46.89 2.32 -27.66
C LYS A 102 -46.23 3.24 -26.63
N GLY A 103 -47.03 3.80 -25.70
CA GLY A 103 -46.50 4.59 -24.59
C GLY A 103 -45.64 3.75 -23.65
N ALA A 104 -46.10 2.54 -23.32
CA ALA A 104 -45.34 1.61 -22.50
C ALA A 104 -43.99 1.22 -23.14
N GLU A 105 -43.96 0.92 -24.44
CA GLU A 105 -42.74 0.62 -25.19
C GLU A 105 -41.74 1.80 -25.16
N TYR A 106 -42.22 3.04 -25.25
CA TYR A 106 -41.38 4.22 -25.14
C TYR A 106 -40.67 4.29 -23.77
N TRP A 107 -41.42 4.15 -22.68
CA TRP A 107 -40.85 4.16 -21.31
C TRP A 107 -39.93 2.97 -21.06
N ASN A 108 -40.27 1.79 -21.59
CA ASN A 108 -39.43 0.60 -21.49
C ASN A 108 -38.04 0.86 -22.10
N LYS A 109 -37.99 1.51 -23.28
CA LYS A 109 -36.74 1.86 -23.95
C LYS A 109 -35.91 2.87 -23.14
N GLN A 110 -36.55 3.89 -22.56
CA GLN A 110 -35.85 4.86 -21.71
C GLN A 110 -35.23 4.16 -20.49
N ARG A 111 -36.02 3.38 -19.74
CA ARG A 111 -35.51 2.59 -18.61
C ARG A 111 -34.38 1.65 -18.97
N ALA A 112 -34.46 1.00 -20.13
CA ALA A 112 -33.41 0.07 -20.55
C ALA A 112 -32.07 0.80 -20.75
N GLN A 113 -32.12 2.03 -21.29
CA GLN A 113 -30.95 2.89 -21.47
C GLN A 113 -30.39 3.37 -20.12
N GLU A 114 -31.25 3.91 -19.25
CA GLU A 114 -30.87 4.32 -17.89
C GLU A 114 -30.30 3.15 -17.08
N GLN A 115 -30.92 1.97 -17.18
CA GLN A 115 -30.45 0.77 -16.49
C GLN A 115 -29.04 0.37 -16.92
N HIS A 116 -28.68 0.59 -18.19
CA HIS A 116 -27.33 0.36 -18.69
C HIS A 116 -26.33 1.36 -18.08
N GLN A 117 -26.68 2.65 -18.02
CA GLN A 117 -25.86 3.70 -17.40
C GLN A 117 -25.64 3.44 -15.90
N ILE A 118 -26.73 3.18 -15.16
CA ILE A 118 -26.71 2.76 -13.75
C ILE A 118 -25.77 1.56 -13.55
N ASN A 119 -25.78 0.59 -14.46
CA ASN A 119 -24.88 -0.57 -14.36
C ASN A 119 -23.41 -0.21 -14.63
N ALA A 120 -23.14 0.76 -15.51
CA ALA A 120 -21.78 1.27 -15.74
C ALA A 120 -21.26 2.02 -14.50
N GLU A 121 -22.01 3.00 -14.00
CA GLU A 121 -21.67 3.75 -12.79
C GLU A 121 -21.49 2.86 -11.58
N ARG A 122 -22.33 1.83 -11.42
CA ARG A 122 -22.16 0.83 -10.34
C ARG A 122 -20.82 0.10 -10.43
N ARG A 123 -20.35 -0.21 -11.63
CA ARG A 123 -19.05 -0.86 -11.82
C ARG A 123 -17.91 0.09 -11.50
N ASP A 124 -18.02 1.35 -11.91
CA ASP A 124 -16.97 2.34 -11.64
C ASP A 124 -16.91 2.68 -10.15
N LEU A 125 -18.05 2.96 -9.51
CA LEU A 125 -18.15 3.11 -8.06
C LEU A 125 -17.61 1.91 -7.27
N HIS A 126 -17.69 0.70 -7.82
CA HIS A 126 -17.09 -0.48 -7.21
C HIS A 126 -15.56 -0.44 -7.30
N LYS A 127 -14.99 -0.08 -8.46
CA LYS A 127 -13.55 0.09 -8.64
C LYS A 127 -13.01 1.19 -7.73
N ASP A 128 -13.69 2.32 -7.62
CA ASP A 128 -13.26 3.44 -6.77
C ASP A 128 -13.20 3.02 -5.30
N ARG A 129 -14.20 2.23 -4.85
CA ARG A 129 -14.17 1.65 -3.50
C ARG A 129 -13.03 0.66 -3.30
N GLN A 130 -12.70 -0.14 -4.32
CA GLN A 130 -11.56 -1.07 -4.25
C GLN A 130 -10.24 -0.30 -4.20
N GLN A 131 -10.07 0.73 -5.03
CA GLN A 131 -8.88 1.58 -5.03
C GLN A 131 -8.72 2.29 -3.68
N LEU A 132 -9.78 2.91 -3.16
CA LEU A 132 -9.79 3.50 -1.82
C LEU A 132 -9.38 2.49 -0.74
N HIS A 133 -9.87 1.24 -0.84
CA HIS A 133 -9.49 0.20 0.11
C HIS A 133 -7.99 -0.11 0.06
N SER A 134 -7.42 -0.24 -1.14
CA SER A 134 -5.98 -0.42 -1.34
C SER A 134 -5.19 0.75 -0.76
N THR A 135 -5.53 1.99 -1.10
CA THR A 135 -4.87 3.19 -0.56
C THR A 135 -4.95 3.25 0.97
N VAL A 136 -6.11 2.91 1.55
CA VAL A 136 -6.29 2.83 3.01
C VAL A 136 -5.39 1.77 3.63
N LYS A 137 -5.20 0.64 2.94
CA LYS A 137 -4.34 -0.46 3.39
C LYS A 137 -2.87 -0.06 3.33
N ASP A 138 -2.41 0.55 2.25
CA ASP A 138 -1.03 0.99 2.07
C ASP A 138 -0.65 2.03 3.11
N ARG A 139 -1.48 3.07 3.27
CA ARG A 139 -1.30 4.07 4.34
C ARG A 139 -1.32 3.46 5.75
N ASN A 140 -2.05 2.35 5.97
CA ASN A 140 -2.00 1.63 7.26
C ASN A 140 -0.66 0.90 7.46
N HIS A 141 -0.04 0.39 6.39
CA HIS A 141 1.32 -0.16 6.43
C HIS A 141 2.32 0.93 6.76
N ASP A 142 2.29 2.06 6.07
CA ASP A 142 3.21 3.18 6.32
C ASP A 142 3.08 3.69 7.77
N VAL A 143 1.86 3.74 8.30
CA VAL A 143 1.63 4.10 9.71
C VAL A 143 2.29 3.11 10.67
N ARG A 144 2.28 1.80 10.37
CA ARG A 144 2.92 0.77 11.19
C ARG A 144 4.43 0.86 11.10
N ASP A 145 4.98 1.03 9.91
CA ASP A 145 6.42 1.10 9.67
C ASP A 145 7.01 2.33 10.37
N ARG A 146 6.41 3.51 10.16
CA ARG A 146 6.75 4.72 10.92
C ARG A 146 6.65 4.53 12.44
N ASN A 147 5.65 3.78 12.93
CA ASN A 147 5.52 3.50 14.36
C ASN A 147 6.63 2.58 14.87
N HIS A 148 7.10 1.64 14.05
CA HIS A 148 8.25 0.80 14.34
C HIS A 148 9.52 1.66 14.42
N ASP A 149 9.75 2.53 13.43
CA ASP A 149 10.93 3.41 13.39
C ASP A 149 10.94 4.41 14.54
N LEU A 150 9.76 4.94 14.91
CA LEU A 150 9.61 5.76 16.11
C LEU A 150 10.03 5.04 17.39
N ARG A 151 9.77 3.73 17.51
CA ARG A 151 10.19 2.92 18.65
C ARG A 151 11.69 2.66 18.60
N ALA A 152 12.22 2.22 17.46
CA ALA A 152 13.65 1.99 17.26
C ALA A 152 14.47 3.23 17.63
N ARG A 153 14.11 4.39 17.07
CA ARG A 153 14.71 5.68 17.41
C ARG A 153 14.59 6.01 18.90
N HIS A 154 13.46 5.70 19.53
CA HIS A 154 13.30 5.93 20.97
C HIS A 154 14.28 5.08 21.79
N ASP A 155 14.53 3.85 21.36
CA ASP A 155 15.47 2.93 22.00
C ASP A 155 16.90 3.40 21.80
N GLU A 156 17.27 3.80 20.57
CA GLU A 156 18.57 4.42 20.27
C GLU A 156 18.83 5.68 21.10
N VAL A 157 17.82 6.54 21.26
CA VAL A 157 17.95 7.73 22.13
C VAL A 157 18.21 7.32 23.58
N ARG A 158 17.56 6.27 24.08
CA ARG A 158 17.77 5.76 25.44
C ARG A 158 19.18 5.21 25.60
N GLU A 159 19.66 4.39 24.67
CA GLU A 159 21.00 3.82 24.67
C GLU A 159 22.08 4.88 24.59
N ARG A 160 21.95 5.83 23.66
CA ARG A 160 22.86 6.97 23.52
C ARG A 160 22.94 7.79 24.80
N ASN A 161 21.80 8.03 25.48
CA ASN A 161 21.79 8.76 26.76
C ASN A 161 22.51 7.98 27.87
N GLN A 162 22.34 6.65 27.92
CA GLN A 162 23.07 5.80 28.87
C GLN A 162 24.57 5.79 28.57
N ALA A 163 24.97 5.72 27.31
CA ALA A 163 26.38 5.80 26.91
C ALA A 163 26.98 7.15 27.31
N ALA A 164 26.26 8.25 27.03
CA ALA A 164 26.68 9.61 27.40
C ALA A 164 26.83 9.81 28.91
N SER A 165 26.04 9.14 29.75
CA SER A 165 26.18 9.22 31.23
C SER A 165 27.43 8.52 31.80
N LYS A 166 28.11 7.70 30.98
CA LYS A 166 29.32 6.95 31.38
C LYS A 166 30.62 7.63 30.91
N ILE A 167 30.50 8.80 30.29
CA ILE A 167 31.60 9.65 29.82
C ILE A 167 31.81 10.75 30.86
#